data_AF-A0A380P2R2-F1
#
_entry.id   AF-A0A380P2R2-F1
#
_cell.length_a   1.000
_cell.length_b   1.000
_cell.length_c   1.000
_cell.angle_alpha   90.00
_cell.angle_beta   90.00
_cell.angle_gamma   90.00
#
_symmetry.space_group_name_H-M   'P 1'
#
loop_
_entity.id
_entity.type
_entity.pdbx_description
1 polymer ?
#
loop_
_entity_poly.entity_id
_entity_poly.type
_entity_poly.pdbx_seq_one_letter_code
_entity_poly.pdbx_strand_id
1 'polypeptide(L)'
;MNEEDRYEYSHNTESEHHVRRLDTNSSKYSPQVFNALLTAIHDREHADIYVGRVTGSCINRIAVGDVAEQFILRFRTPTERDRFMMAFERACESAGRNVIKSF
;
A
#
# COMPACT_ATOMS: atom_id res chain seq x y z
N MET A 1 -41.84 -17.19 -22.93
CA MET A 1 -42.55 -15.99 -22.42
C MET A 1 -42.51 -16.09 -20.91
N ASN A 2 -41.87 -15.10 -20.27
CA ASN A 2 -42.06 -14.65 -18.89
C ASN A 2 -41.19 -13.39 -18.72
N GLU A 3 -41.82 -12.24 -18.97
CA GLU A 3 -41.78 -11.02 -18.14
C GLU A 3 -41.88 -11.44 -16.65
N GLU A 4 -41.19 -10.90 -15.66
CA GLU A 4 -40.72 -9.56 -15.33
C GLU A 4 -39.68 -9.74 -14.21
N ASP A 5 -38.57 -9.03 -14.26
CA ASP A 5 -37.89 -8.48 -13.07
C ASP A 5 -36.82 -7.51 -13.58
N ARG A 6 -37.17 -6.22 -13.57
CA ARG A 6 -36.25 -5.12 -13.84
C ARG A 6 -35.84 -4.44 -12.52
N TYR A 7 -34.64 -3.85 -12.58
CA TYR A 7 -34.01 -2.87 -11.70
C TYR A 7 -33.36 -3.49 -10.45
N GLU A 8 -32.06 -3.32 -10.18
CA GLU A 8 -31.37 -2.04 -10.04
C GLU A 8 -29.93 -1.99 -10.59
N TYR A 9 -29.59 -0.77 -10.98
CA TYR A 9 -28.28 -0.27 -11.38
C TYR A 9 -27.38 -0.09 -10.15
N SER A 10 -26.18 -0.68 -10.17
CA SER A 10 -25.07 -0.14 -9.38
C SER A 10 -23.79 -0.22 -10.18
N HIS A 11 -23.29 0.96 -10.54
CA HIS A 11 -21.93 1.19 -10.98
C HIS A 11 -20.96 0.56 -9.98
N ASN A 12 -20.17 -0.41 -10.43
CA ASN A 12 -18.82 -0.56 -9.95
C ASN A 12 -17.88 -0.42 -11.15
N THR A 13 -17.62 0.83 -11.51
CA THR A 13 -16.33 1.20 -12.10
C THR A 13 -15.27 0.99 -11.02
N GLU A 14 -14.88 -0.25 -10.79
CA GLU A 14 -13.61 -0.53 -10.14
C GLU A 14 -12.54 -0.28 -11.20
N SER A 15 -12.04 0.95 -11.17
CA SER A 15 -10.81 1.36 -11.82
C SER A 15 -9.77 0.24 -11.70
N GLU A 16 -9.41 -0.32 -12.84
CA GLU A 16 -8.28 -1.23 -13.00
C GLU A 16 -6.98 -0.47 -12.73
N HIS A 17 -6.75 -0.07 -11.48
CA HIS A 17 -5.42 0.28 -11.02
C HIS A 17 -4.63 -1.03 -10.99
N HIS A 18 -3.66 -1.07 -11.90
CA HIS A 18 -2.70 -2.12 -12.18
C HIS A 18 -2.03 -2.68 -10.90
N VAL A 19 -2.74 -3.53 -10.15
CA VAL A 19 -2.17 -4.26 -9.01
C VAL A 19 -1.26 -5.33 -9.59
N ARG A 20 0.03 -5.01 -9.70
CA ARG A 20 1.09 -5.98 -9.99
C ARG A 20 1.07 -7.07 -8.92
N ARG A 21 0.32 -8.15 -9.20
CA ARG A 21 0.39 -9.40 -8.44
C ARG A 21 1.73 -10.06 -8.75
N LEU A 22 2.58 -10.16 -7.73
CA LEU A 22 3.70 -11.09 -7.72
C LEU A 22 3.55 -11.93 -6.45
N ASP A 23 2.78 -13.01 -6.60
CA ASP A 23 2.93 -14.18 -5.74
C ASP A 23 4.21 -14.90 -6.17
N THR A 24 5.10 -15.19 -5.23
CA THR A 24 5.85 -16.44 -5.23
C THR A 24 6.44 -16.70 -3.85
N ASN A 25 6.13 -17.88 -3.34
CA ASN A 25 6.64 -18.53 -2.14
C ASN A 25 8.09 -18.18 -1.77
N SER A 26 8.26 -17.54 -0.61
CA SER A 26 9.37 -17.66 0.35
C SER A 26 9.64 -16.31 1.03
N SER A 27 9.12 -16.16 2.25
CA SER A 27 9.73 -15.40 3.35
C SER A 27 10.52 -14.13 3.00
N LYS A 28 9.83 -13.06 2.56
CA LYS A 28 10.17 -11.62 2.71
C LYS A 28 9.13 -10.85 1.88
N TYR A 29 8.74 -9.65 2.32
CA TYR A 29 8.03 -8.71 1.44
C TYR A 29 8.80 -8.60 0.12
N SER A 30 8.11 -8.49 -1.03
CA SER A 30 8.75 -8.50 -2.35
C SER A 30 9.90 -7.49 -2.38
N PRO A 31 11.17 -7.95 -2.50
CA PRO A 31 12.32 -7.04 -2.53
C PRO A 31 12.23 -6.04 -3.68
N GLN A 32 11.60 -6.44 -4.78
CA GLN A 32 11.35 -5.57 -5.93
C GLN A 32 10.44 -4.39 -5.55
N VAL A 33 9.32 -4.65 -4.87
CA VAL A 33 8.40 -3.60 -4.42
C VAL A 33 9.07 -2.70 -3.39
N PHE A 34 9.84 -3.27 -2.47
CA PHE A 34 10.55 -2.48 -1.47
C PHE A 34 11.63 -1.58 -2.08
N ASN A 35 12.43 -2.09 -3.01
CA ASN A 35 13.43 -1.28 -3.71
C ASN A 35 12.78 -0.17 -4.54
N ALA A 36 11.66 -0.46 -5.21
CA ALA A 36 10.91 0.56 -5.94
C ALA A 36 10.36 1.65 -5.01
N LEU A 37 9.90 1.29 -3.81
CA LEU A 37 9.51 2.26 -2.77
C LEU A 37 10.69 3.14 -2.36
N LEU A 38 11.88 2.55 -2.12
CA LEU A 38 13.07 3.32 -1.75
C LEU A 38 13.48 4.30 -2.86
N THR A 39 13.45 3.87 -4.12
CA THR A 39 13.69 4.75 -5.27
C THR A 39 12.66 5.88 -5.33
N ALA A 40 11.36 5.58 -5.16
CA ALA A 40 10.33 6.61 -5.18
C ALA A 40 10.48 7.63 -4.04
N ILE A 41 10.87 7.18 -2.84
CA ILE A 41 11.21 8.07 -1.72
C ILE A 41 12.39 8.95 -2.12
N HIS A 42 13.48 8.36 -2.60
CA HIS A 42 14.69 9.09 -2.99
C HIS A 42 14.42 10.15 -4.06
N ASP A 43 13.71 9.79 -5.13
CA ASP A 43 13.44 10.68 -6.27
C ASP A 43 12.46 11.81 -5.94
N ARG A 44 11.68 11.66 -4.86
CA ARG A 44 10.67 12.62 -4.41
C ARG A 44 11.04 13.17 -3.03
N GLU A 45 12.17 13.90 -2.95
CA GLU A 45 12.80 14.35 -1.69
C GLU A 45 11.88 15.13 -0.74
N HIS A 46 10.88 15.83 -1.25
CA HIS A 46 9.94 16.65 -0.46
C HIS A 46 8.51 16.13 -0.44
N ALA A 47 8.25 14.96 -1.03
CA ALA A 47 6.91 14.41 -1.03
C ALA A 47 6.51 13.87 0.36
N ASP A 48 5.24 14.08 0.71
CA ASP A 48 4.61 13.44 1.85
C ASP A 48 4.58 11.92 1.65
N ILE A 49 4.77 11.19 2.75
CA ILE A 49 4.68 9.73 2.76
C ILE A 49 3.37 9.35 3.43
N TYR A 50 2.49 8.71 2.68
CA TYR A 50 1.20 8.28 3.17
C TYR A 50 1.24 6.80 3.53
N VAL A 51 0.74 6.44 4.71
CA VAL A 51 0.75 5.07 5.22
C VAL A 51 -0.66 4.62 5.57
N GLY A 52 -1.16 3.64 4.83
CA GLY A 52 -2.38 2.91 5.12
C GLY A 52 -2.08 1.61 5.87
N ARG A 53 -2.54 1.52 7.12
CA ARG A 53 -2.47 0.30 7.93
C ARG A 53 -3.84 -0.36 8.01
N VAL A 54 -3.92 -1.66 7.75
CA VAL A 54 -5.13 -2.46 7.97
C VAL A 54 -4.93 -3.30 9.23
N THR A 55 -5.60 -2.95 10.34
CA THR A 55 -5.45 -3.67 11.63
C THR A 55 -5.68 -5.17 11.47
N GLY A 56 -4.85 -5.99 12.15
CA GLY A 56 -4.92 -7.45 12.07
C GLY A 56 -4.44 -8.08 10.74
N SER A 57 -4.10 -7.27 9.73
CA SER A 57 -3.59 -7.74 8.44
C SER A 57 -2.06 -7.87 8.43
N CYS A 58 -1.53 -8.64 7.49
CA CYS A 58 -0.10 -8.67 7.18
C CYS A 58 0.27 -7.69 6.05
N ILE A 59 -0.56 -6.69 5.75
CA ILE A 59 -0.38 -5.78 4.61
C ILE A 59 -0.18 -4.35 5.10
N ASN A 60 0.77 -3.64 4.49
CA ASN A 60 0.88 -2.18 4.52
C ASN A 60 0.71 -1.61 3.11
N ARG A 61 0.06 -0.45 3.03
CA ARG A 61 0.00 0.39 1.83
C ARG A 61 0.81 1.64 2.10
N ILE A 62 1.76 1.95 1.22
CA ILE A 62 2.61 3.13 1.34
C ILE A 62 2.55 3.89 0.03
N ALA A 63 2.25 5.19 0.08
CA ALA A 63 2.26 6.08 -1.07
C ALA A 63 3.28 7.20 -0.84
N VAL A 64 3.85 7.73 -1.93
CA VAL A 64 4.84 8.81 -1.88
C VAL A 64 4.35 9.94 -2.78
N GLY A 65 3.86 11.03 -2.20
CA GLY A 65 3.35 12.20 -2.90
C GLY A 65 1.93 12.07 -3.45
N ASP A 66 1.49 10.88 -3.86
CA ASP A 66 0.14 10.62 -4.35
C ASP A 66 -0.42 9.31 -3.77
N VAL A 67 -1.57 9.42 -3.10
CA VAL A 67 -2.31 8.30 -2.49
C VAL A 67 -2.87 7.30 -3.50
N ALA A 68 -3.03 7.69 -4.77
CA ALA A 68 -3.45 6.79 -5.85
C ALA A 68 -2.31 5.83 -6.27
N GLU A 69 -1.06 6.21 -6.06
CA GLU A 69 0.14 5.42 -6.40
C GLU A 69 0.73 4.73 -5.17
N GLN A 70 0.13 3.61 -4.77
CA GLN A 70 0.52 2.88 -3.56
C GLN A 70 1.40 1.65 -3.84
N PHE A 71 2.43 1.51 -3.01
CA PHE A 71 3.24 0.31 -2.83
C PHE A 71 2.60 -0.59 -1.78
N ILE A 72 2.36 -1.86 -2.13
CA ILE A 72 1.75 -2.83 -1.23
C ILE A 72 2.85 -3.78 -0.71
N LEU A 73 3.15 -3.68 0.57
CA LEU A 73 4.09 -4.57 1.25
C LEU A 73 3.32 -5.64 2.02
N ARG A 74 3.61 -6.91 1.73
CA ARG A 74 3.02 -8.07 2.41
C ARG A 74 4.06 -8.75 3.30
N PHE A 75 3.71 -8.94 4.56
CA PHE A 75 4.53 -9.53 5.61
C PHE A 75 4.02 -10.94 5.96
N ARG A 76 4.78 -11.70 6.75
CA ARG A 76 4.33 -13.02 7.20
C ARG A 76 3.32 -12.92 8.33
N THR A 77 3.55 -11.99 9.25
CA THR A 77 2.72 -11.80 10.45
C THR A 77 2.39 -10.32 10.66
N PRO A 78 1.28 -9.98 11.35
CA PRO A 78 0.99 -8.62 11.75
C PRO A 78 2.11 -8.02 12.61
N THR A 79 2.75 -8.84 13.47
CA THR A 79 3.88 -8.41 14.30
C THR A 79 5.09 -7.97 13.49
N GLU A 80 5.45 -8.70 12.42
CA GLU A 80 6.55 -8.29 11.53
C GLU A 80 6.23 -6.98 10.80
N ARG A 81 5.01 -6.87 10.28
CA ARG A 81 4.49 -5.63 9.68
C ARG A 81 4.61 -4.45 10.64
N ASP A 82 4.20 -4.64 11.90
CA ASP A 82 4.23 -3.58 12.91
C ASP A 82 5.65 -3.17 13.28
N ARG A 83 6.56 -4.14 13.44
CA ARG A 83 7.99 -3.86 13.65
C ARG A 83 8.59 -3.09 12.48
N PHE A 84 8.27 -3.50 11.25
CA PHE A 84 8.69 -2.78 10.05
C PHE A 84 8.16 -1.35 10.07
N MET A 85 6.85 -1.15 10.33
CA MET A 85 6.28 0.19 10.31
C MET A 85 6.87 1.10 11.38
N MET A 86 7.10 0.59 12.59
CA MET A 86 7.77 1.36 13.64
C MET A 86 9.20 1.75 13.24
N ALA A 87 9.93 0.90 12.54
CA ALA A 87 11.28 1.22 12.05
C ALA A 87 11.23 2.21 10.88
N PHE A 88 10.32 2.01 9.94
CA PHE A 88 10.12 2.85 8.77
C PHE A 88 9.73 4.27 9.15
N GLU A 89 8.74 4.44 10.04
CA GLU A 89 8.30 5.76 10.52
C GLU A 89 9.45 6.52 11.18
N ARG A 90 10.22 5.86 12.06
CA ARG A 90 11.39 6.48 12.69
C ARG A 90 12.47 6.88 11.67
N ALA A 91 12.69 6.07 10.64
CA ALA A 91 13.64 6.41 9.58
C ALA A 91 13.18 7.62 8.76
N CYS A 92 11.88 7.68 8.42
CA CYS A 92 11.29 8.83 7.75
C CYS A 92 11.40 10.11 8.60
N GLU A 93 11.02 10.06 9.88
CA GLU A 93 11.14 11.18 10.82
C GLU A 93 12.61 11.65 10.95
N SER A 94 13.55 10.70 11.11
CA SER A 94 14.98 11.02 11.17
C SER A 94 15.53 11.65 9.89
N ALA A 95 14.89 11.39 8.74
CA ALA A 95 15.23 11.98 7.46
C ALA A 95 14.45 13.29 7.19
N GLY A 96 13.71 13.82 8.18
CA GLY A 96 12.90 15.02 8.04
C GLY A 96 11.67 14.85 7.13
N ARG A 97 11.23 13.60 6.90
CA ARG A 97 10.06 13.30 6.07
C ARG A 97 8.77 13.36 6.88
N ASN A 98 7.75 13.94 6.28
CA ASN A 98 6.40 13.96 6.84
C ASN A 98 5.68 12.64 6.53
N VAL A 99 5.19 11.96 7.57
CA VAL A 99 4.47 10.67 7.46
C VAL A 99 3.03 10.84 7.91
N ILE A 100 2.08 10.64 7.00
CA ILE A 100 0.64 10.80 7.22
C ILE A 100 0.01 9.39 7.34
N LYS A 101 -0.62 9.11 8.48
CA LYS A 101 -1.20 7.79 8.79
C LYS A 101 -2.73 7.79 8.58
N SER A 102 -3.27 6.68 8.08
CA SER A 102 -4.72 6.42 7.93
C SER A 102 -5.47 7.43 7.06
N PHE A 103 -5.21 7.36 5.74
CA PHE A 103 -6.07 7.97 4.73
C PHE A 103 -7.01 6.92 4.11
#